data_AF-A0A8C2FHV3-F1
#
_entry.id   AF-A0A8C2FHV3-F1
#
_cell.length_a   1.000
_cell.length_b   1.000
_cell.length_c   1.000
_cell.angle_alpha   90.00
_cell.angle_beta   90.00
_cell.angle_gamma   90.00
#
_symmetry.space_group_name_H-M   'P 1'
#
loop_
_entity.id
_entity.type
_entity.pdbx_description
1 polymer ?
#
loop_
_entity_poly.entity_id
_entity_poly.type
_entity_poly.pdbx_seq_one_letter_code
_entity_poly.pdbx_strand_id
1 'polypeptide(L)'
;MAYKRGLFDEEMNGILTDPSDDTKGFFDPNTEENLTYLQLMERCMTDPETGLSLLLLKEKKRERKTSSKSSVRKRRVVIVDPETGKEMSVYEAYRKGLIDHQTYIELAEQECEWEEITTSSSDGVVKSMIIDRRSGRQYDIDDAISKGLIDQSSLDQYRAGTLSITEFADMLSGNMSGFRSRSSSFGSSSSYPMSPIPSIKTPATTWTDPSEETGPVAGILDTDTLEKVSVTEAMHRNLVDNITGQRLLEAQACTGGIIDPNTGEKFSVADAMNKGLVDKIMVDRINLAQKAFQGFEDPRTKSKMSAAQALKKGWLYYEAGQRFLEVQYLTGGLIEPDVSGRVSLDDAVKKGTLDARTAQKLRDVSGYSKYLTCPKTKLKISYKDAMDRSMIEEGSGLRLLEASSQSSKGLYSPYSISGSGSTSGSRSGSRTGSRSGSRRG
;
A
#
# COMPACT_ATOMS: atom_id res chain seq x y z
N MET A 1 -40.37 -22.41 -9.98
CA MET A 1 -40.88 -21.49 -11.03
C MET A 1 -39.78 -20.66 -11.69
N ALA A 2 -38.77 -20.20 -10.96
CA ALA A 2 -37.71 -19.33 -11.51
C ALA A 2 -36.77 -20.03 -12.51
N TYR A 3 -36.37 -21.28 -12.28
CA TYR A 3 -35.62 -22.10 -13.25
C TYR A 3 -36.36 -22.23 -14.60
N LYS A 4 -37.65 -22.59 -14.57
CA LYS A 4 -38.50 -22.66 -15.78
C LYS A 4 -38.67 -21.33 -16.51
N ARG A 5 -38.32 -20.21 -15.88
CA ARG A 5 -38.32 -18.86 -16.46
C ARG A 5 -36.92 -18.42 -16.92
N GLY A 6 -35.91 -19.30 -16.85
CA GLY A 6 -34.54 -19.02 -17.27
C GLY A 6 -33.79 -18.03 -16.39
N LEU A 7 -34.25 -17.79 -15.16
CA LEU A 7 -33.61 -16.82 -14.24
C LEU A 7 -32.30 -17.36 -13.63
N PHE A 8 -32.11 -18.68 -13.67
CA PHE A 8 -30.86 -19.35 -13.32
C PHE A 8 -30.79 -20.68 -14.08
N ASP A 9 -29.57 -21.19 -14.25
CA ASP A 9 -29.27 -22.38 -15.04
C ASP A 9 -29.56 -23.69 -14.29
N GLU A 10 -29.41 -24.81 -15.00
CA GLU A 10 -29.72 -26.15 -14.49
C GLU A 10 -28.77 -26.56 -13.37
N GLU A 11 -27.52 -26.10 -13.42
CA GLU A 11 -26.52 -26.31 -12.37
C GLU A 11 -26.94 -25.59 -11.07
N MET A 12 -27.28 -24.30 -11.13
CA MET A 12 -27.80 -23.54 -9.98
C MET A 12 -29.13 -24.09 -9.47
N ASN A 13 -30.00 -24.57 -10.36
CA ASN A 13 -31.24 -25.22 -9.96
C ASN A 13 -30.98 -26.54 -9.24
N GLY A 14 -29.98 -27.32 -9.68
CA GLY A 14 -29.51 -28.51 -8.98
C GLY A 14 -29.06 -28.18 -7.55
N ILE A 15 -28.18 -27.19 -7.40
CA ILE A 15 -27.65 -26.72 -6.11
C ILE A 15 -28.80 -26.26 -5.18
N LEU A 16 -29.73 -25.44 -5.66
CA LEU A 16 -30.84 -24.92 -4.86
C LEU A 16 -31.91 -25.97 -4.51
N THR A 17 -31.86 -27.16 -5.10
CA THR A 17 -32.80 -28.26 -4.82
C THR A 17 -32.25 -29.33 -3.89
N ASP A 18 -30.94 -29.36 -3.63
CA ASP A 18 -30.33 -30.27 -2.66
C ASP A 18 -30.30 -29.63 -1.26
N PRO A 19 -31.10 -30.13 -0.30
CA PRO A 19 -31.13 -29.59 1.07
C PRO A 19 -29.90 -29.97 1.91
N SER A 20 -29.04 -30.88 1.43
CA SER A 20 -27.83 -31.34 2.12
C SER A 20 -26.54 -30.73 1.57
N ASP A 21 -26.58 -30.30 0.30
CA ASP A 21 -25.44 -29.77 -0.47
C ASP A 21 -25.59 -28.27 -0.72
N ASP A 22 -25.91 -27.53 0.34
CA ASP A 22 -25.92 -26.08 0.30
C ASP A 22 -24.74 -25.56 1.12
N THR A 23 -23.81 -24.93 0.39
CA THR A 23 -22.62 -24.25 0.89
C THR A 23 -22.87 -23.62 2.26
N LYS A 24 -22.16 -24.12 3.29
CA LYS A 24 -22.11 -23.49 4.62
C LYS A 24 -21.34 -22.15 4.56
N GLY A 25 -21.80 -21.24 3.71
CA GLY A 25 -21.17 -19.95 3.43
C GLY A 25 -21.51 -18.87 4.45
N PHE A 26 -22.45 -19.14 5.35
CA PHE A 26 -22.84 -18.22 6.41
C PHE A 26 -22.18 -18.63 7.73
N PHE A 27 -21.72 -17.65 8.49
CA PHE A 27 -20.95 -17.84 9.71
C PHE A 27 -21.76 -17.38 10.92
N ASP A 28 -21.99 -18.24 11.91
CA ASP A 28 -22.62 -17.84 13.18
C ASP A 28 -21.56 -17.18 14.10
N PRO A 29 -21.64 -15.87 14.37
CA PRO A 29 -20.69 -15.17 15.24
C PRO A 29 -20.70 -15.65 16.71
N ASN A 30 -21.74 -16.37 17.16
CA ASN A 30 -21.80 -16.90 18.51
C ASN A 30 -21.06 -18.23 18.67
N THR A 31 -21.36 -19.19 17.80
CA THR A 31 -20.80 -20.55 17.84
C THR A 31 -19.56 -20.72 16.99
N GLU A 32 -19.27 -19.77 16.09
CA GLU A 32 -18.19 -19.83 15.09
C GLU A 32 -18.36 -21.00 14.09
N GLU A 33 -19.59 -21.48 13.90
CA GLU A 33 -19.92 -22.56 12.98
C GLU A 33 -20.34 -22.02 11.61
N ASN A 34 -19.93 -22.75 10.57
CA ASN A 34 -20.42 -22.54 9.22
C ASN A 34 -21.79 -23.21 9.07
N LEU A 35 -22.79 -22.44 8.66
CA LEU A 35 -24.19 -22.82 8.57
C LEU A 35 -24.79 -22.45 7.20
N THR A 36 -25.90 -23.08 6.87
CA THR A 36 -26.77 -22.60 5.77
C THR A 36 -27.55 -21.36 6.23
N TYR A 37 -28.08 -20.58 5.29
CA TYR A 37 -28.87 -19.41 5.63
C TYR A 37 -30.12 -19.78 6.47
N LEU A 38 -30.76 -20.91 6.17
CA LEU A 38 -31.91 -21.41 6.93
C LEU A 38 -31.55 -21.73 8.38
N GLN A 39 -30.42 -22.43 8.60
CA GLN A 39 -29.92 -22.76 9.94
C GLN A 39 -29.51 -21.51 10.74
N LEU A 40 -29.06 -20.45 10.07
CA LEU A 40 -28.78 -19.16 10.70
C LEU A 40 -30.07 -18.42 11.04
N MET A 41 -31.08 -18.47 10.16
CA MET A 41 -32.40 -17.91 10.41
C MET A 41 -33.12 -18.57 11.59
N GLU A 42 -32.98 -19.89 11.77
CA GLU A 42 -33.52 -20.61 12.95
C GLU A 42 -32.93 -20.11 14.28
N ARG A 43 -31.75 -19.47 14.25
CA ARG A 43 -31.10 -18.87 15.42
C ARG A 43 -31.50 -17.41 15.63
N CYS A 44 -32.21 -16.80 14.68
CA CYS A 44 -32.74 -15.45 14.81
C CYS A 44 -34.06 -15.46 15.61
N MET A 45 -34.29 -14.39 16.37
CA MET A 45 -35.59 -14.10 16.97
C MET A 45 -36.32 -13.06 16.13
N THR A 46 -37.62 -13.23 15.92
CA THR A 46 -38.42 -12.20 15.24
C THR A 46 -38.80 -11.11 16.24
N ASP A 47 -38.43 -9.88 15.92
CA ASP A 47 -38.85 -8.71 16.69
C ASP A 47 -40.37 -8.48 16.51
N PRO A 48 -41.19 -8.53 17.57
CA PRO A 48 -42.64 -8.41 17.45
C PRO A 48 -43.13 -7.03 17.00
N GLU A 49 -42.34 -5.96 17.17
CA GLU A 49 -42.73 -4.62 16.71
C GLU A 49 -42.42 -4.38 15.23
N THR A 50 -41.27 -4.85 14.75
CA THR A 50 -40.82 -4.57 13.37
C THR A 50 -40.98 -5.75 12.41
N GLY A 51 -41.20 -6.96 12.92
CA GLY A 51 -41.23 -8.20 12.13
C GLY A 51 -39.85 -8.62 11.61
N LEU A 52 -38.77 -7.95 12.01
CA LEU A 52 -37.41 -8.25 11.56
C LEU A 52 -36.85 -9.49 12.27
N SER A 53 -36.09 -10.31 11.56
CA SER A 53 -35.36 -11.45 12.14
C SER A 53 -34.00 -10.99 12.66
N LEU A 54 -33.82 -11.00 13.98
CA LEU A 54 -32.64 -10.51 14.69
C LEU A 54 -31.80 -11.68 15.23
N LEU A 55 -30.53 -11.75 14.83
CA LEU A 55 -29.57 -12.70 15.42
C LEU A 55 -28.97 -12.13 16.70
N LEU A 56 -29.24 -12.75 17.85
CA LEU A 56 -28.71 -12.32 19.14
C LEU A 56 -27.21 -12.60 19.24
N LEU A 57 -26.39 -11.58 19.50
CA LEU A 57 -24.94 -11.72 19.71
C LEU A 57 -24.60 -11.81 21.19
N LYS A 58 -23.85 -12.85 21.59
CA LYS A 58 -23.30 -12.99 22.95
C LYS A 58 -22.06 -12.12 23.09
N GLU A 59 -22.01 -11.27 24.11
CA GLU A 59 -20.79 -10.52 24.44
C GLU A 59 -19.67 -11.47 24.85
N LYS A 60 -18.68 -11.67 23.97
CA LYS A 60 -17.41 -12.34 24.32
C LYS A 60 -16.43 -11.28 24.85
N LYS A 61 -15.87 -11.49 26.05
CA LYS A 61 -14.64 -10.79 26.47
C LYS A 61 -13.59 -11.02 25.39
N ARG A 62 -13.12 -9.94 24.76
CA ARG A 62 -12.18 -9.95 23.64
C ARG A 62 -10.87 -10.64 24.01
N GLU A 63 -10.77 -11.93 23.75
CA GLU A 63 -9.50 -12.57 23.38
C GLU A 63 -9.38 -12.49 21.86
N ARG A 64 -8.36 -11.78 21.38
CA ARG A 64 -8.04 -11.65 19.95
C ARG A 64 -7.61 -13.01 19.41
N LYS A 65 -8.55 -13.78 18.85
CA LYS A 65 -8.22 -14.91 17.98
C LYS A 65 -7.95 -14.39 16.58
N THR A 66 -6.72 -14.57 16.11
CA THR A 66 -6.22 -14.12 14.80
C THR A 66 -6.46 -15.22 13.75
N SER A 67 -7.43 -15.05 12.85
CA SER A 67 -7.31 -15.62 11.51
C SER A 67 -6.75 -14.52 10.60
N SER A 68 -5.47 -14.65 10.26
CA SER A 68 -4.79 -13.66 9.43
C SER A 68 -5.17 -13.87 7.97
N LYS A 69 -6.28 -13.28 7.51
CA LYS A 69 -6.53 -13.14 6.07
C LYS A 69 -5.58 -12.08 5.52
N SER A 70 -4.50 -12.50 4.86
CA SER A 70 -3.63 -11.61 4.08
C SER A 70 -4.10 -11.59 2.63
N SER A 71 -4.62 -10.45 2.17
CA SER A 71 -4.88 -10.16 0.75
C SER A 71 -3.57 -9.66 0.14
N VAL A 72 -2.94 -10.47 -0.72
CA VAL A 72 -1.60 -10.20 -1.26
C VAL A 72 -1.72 -9.93 -2.76
N ARG A 73 -1.41 -8.69 -3.16
CA ARG A 73 -1.29 -8.15 -4.54
C ARG A 73 -2.59 -7.60 -5.17
N LYS A 74 -2.64 -6.28 -5.37
CA LYS A 74 -3.66 -5.55 -6.16
C LYS A 74 -2.98 -4.71 -7.24
N ARG A 75 -3.47 -4.75 -8.49
CA ARG A 75 -3.21 -3.72 -9.53
C ARG A 75 -4.53 -2.98 -9.77
N ARG A 76 -4.53 -1.65 -9.61
CA ARG A 76 -5.70 -0.79 -9.90
C ARG A 76 -5.29 0.28 -10.89
N VAL A 77 -6.04 0.40 -11.99
CA VAL A 77 -5.89 1.49 -12.95
C VAL A 77 -6.65 2.71 -12.43
N VAL A 78 -6.04 3.89 -12.48
CA VAL A 78 -6.64 5.14 -12.00
C VAL A 78 -6.50 6.17 -13.10
N ILE A 79 -7.61 6.80 -13.48
CA ILE A 79 -7.66 7.83 -14.51
C ILE A 79 -7.76 9.19 -13.81
N VAL A 80 -6.97 10.16 -14.23
CA VAL A 80 -7.02 11.51 -13.66
C VAL A 80 -7.86 12.39 -14.58
N ASP A 81 -8.89 13.00 -14.01
CA ASP A 81 -9.71 13.99 -14.71
C ASP A 81 -8.83 15.21 -15.07
N PRO A 82 -8.65 15.53 -16.37
CA PRO A 82 -7.73 16.59 -16.79
C PRO A 82 -8.17 17.99 -16.36
N GLU A 83 -9.46 18.22 -16.11
CA GLU A 83 -9.96 19.54 -15.69
C GLU A 83 -9.89 19.72 -14.18
N THR A 84 -10.10 18.65 -13.42
CA THR A 84 -10.19 18.73 -11.95
C THR A 84 -8.97 18.18 -11.22
N GLY A 85 -8.08 17.47 -11.92
CA GLY A 85 -6.91 16.79 -11.37
C GLY A 85 -7.26 15.66 -10.39
N LYS A 86 -8.53 15.26 -10.30
CA LYS A 86 -9.01 14.23 -9.39
C LYS A 86 -8.85 12.84 -10.01
N GLU A 87 -8.29 11.94 -9.23
CA GLU A 87 -8.27 10.51 -9.51
C GLU A 87 -9.70 9.94 -9.50
N MET A 88 -10.03 9.17 -10.52
CA MET A 88 -11.33 8.52 -10.70
C MET A 88 -11.15 7.12 -11.30
N SER A 89 -12.13 6.27 -11.09
CA SER A 89 -12.12 4.91 -11.66
C SER A 89 -12.27 4.94 -13.18
N VAL A 90 -11.85 3.86 -13.84
CA VAL A 90 -12.02 3.67 -15.29
C VAL A 90 -13.51 3.82 -15.69
N TYR A 91 -14.42 3.29 -14.87
CA TYR A 91 -15.86 3.42 -15.09
C TYR A 91 -16.39 4.85 -14.95
N GLU A 92 -15.91 5.60 -13.97
CA GLU A 92 -16.32 7.00 -13.82
C GLU A 92 -15.81 7.86 -14.98
N ALA A 93 -14.60 7.59 -15.47
CA ALA A 93 -14.04 8.31 -16.61
C ALA A 93 -14.86 8.07 -17.88
N TYR A 94 -15.31 6.83 -18.09
CA TYR A 94 -16.22 6.49 -19.19
C TYR A 94 -17.56 7.21 -19.08
N ARG A 95 -18.19 7.21 -17.89
CA ARG A 95 -19.46 7.92 -17.68
C ARG A 95 -19.35 9.43 -17.88
N LYS A 96 -18.18 10.02 -17.61
CA LYS A 96 -17.90 11.44 -17.88
C LYS A 96 -17.51 11.71 -19.34
N GLY A 97 -17.38 10.69 -20.18
CA GLY A 97 -16.93 10.82 -21.57
C GLY A 97 -15.45 11.20 -21.71
N LEU A 98 -14.65 11.05 -20.66
CA LEU A 98 -13.20 11.32 -20.68
C LEU A 98 -12.42 10.22 -21.41
N ILE A 99 -13.00 9.03 -21.48
CA ILE A 99 -12.52 7.91 -22.28
C ILE A 99 -13.69 7.36 -23.08
N ASP A 100 -13.42 6.87 -24.29
CA ASP A 100 -14.43 6.26 -25.14
C ASP A 100 -14.74 4.83 -24.68
N HIS A 101 -15.79 4.24 -25.25
CA HIS A 101 -16.25 2.91 -24.86
C HIS A 101 -15.17 1.83 -25.09
N GLN A 102 -14.37 1.98 -26.15
CA GLN A 102 -13.30 1.04 -26.47
C GLN A 102 -12.17 1.09 -25.43
N THR A 103 -11.70 2.29 -25.08
CA THR A 103 -10.67 2.49 -24.04
C THR A 103 -11.20 2.10 -22.65
N TYR A 104 -12.50 2.30 -22.38
CA TYR A 104 -13.13 1.83 -21.15
C TYR A 104 -13.01 0.32 -20.99
N ILE A 105 -13.36 -0.45 -22.02
CA ILE A 105 -13.26 -1.91 -21.98
C ILE A 105 -11.80 -2.33 -21.78
N GLU A 106 -10.86 -1.75 -22.54
CA GLU A 106 -9.43 -2.08 -22.45
C GLU A 106 -8.80 -1.76 -21.08
N LEU A 107 -9.16 -0.63 -20.47
CA LEU A 107 -8.64 -0.24 -19.16
C LEU A 107 -9.35 -0.98 -18.01
N ALA A 108 -10.62 -1.34 -18.17
CA ALA A 108 -11.36 -2.15 -17.21
C ALA A 108 -10.81 -3.59 -17.18
N GLU A 109 -10.41 -4.13 -18.34
CA GLU A 109 -9.73 -5.43 -18.45
C GLU A 109 -8.35 -5.45 -17.77
N GLN A 110 -7.71 -4.29 -17.59
CA GLN A 110 -6.41 -4.16 -16.92
C GLN A 110 -6.51 -4.02 -15.38
N GLU A 111 -7.69 -3.73 -14.83
CA GLU A 111 -7.93 -3.81 -13.40
C GLU A 111 -7.94 -5.30 -13.00
N CYS A 112 -6.79 -5.84 -12.64
CA CYS A 112 -6.64 -7.27 -12.35
C CYS A 112 -7.58 -7.70 -11.20
N GLU A 113 -8.55 -8.56 -11.55
CA GLU A 113 -9.69 -8.99 -10.73
C GLU A 113 -9.40 -10.25 -9.88
N TRP A 114 -8.18 -10.76 -9.96
CA TRP A 114 -7.71 -11.93 -9.24
C TRP A 114 -7.11 -11.57 -7.88
N GLU A 115 -7.59 -12.22 -6.82
CA GLU A 115 -7.12 -12.02 -5.45
C GLU A 115 -6.62 -13.35 -4.85
N GLU A 116 -5.37 -13.38 -4.38
CA GLU A 116 -4.87 -14.52 -3.60
C GLU A 116 -5.23 -14.33 -2.12
N ILE A 117 -5.94 -15.30 -1.56
CA ILE A 117 -6.22 -15.39 -0.14
C ILE A 117 -5.50 -16.62 0.41
N THR A 118 -4.63 -16.40 1.40
CA THR A 118 -4.07 -17.48 2.20
C THR A 118 -4.78 -17.52 3.55
N THR A 119 -5.43 -18.63 3.84
CA THR A 119 -6.10 -18.89 5.12
C THR A 119 -5.31 -19.92 5.91
N SER A 120 -4.83 -19.54 7.09
CA SER A 120 -4.26 -20.46 8.07
C SER A 120 -5.34 -20.90 9.07
N SER A 121 -5.67 -22.19 9.07
CA SER A 121 -6.59 -22.79 10.05
C SER A 121 -5.89 -23.03 11.39
N SER A 122 -6.67 -23.20 12.46
CA SER A 122 -6.20 -23.52 13.82
C SER A 122 -5.39 -24.82 13.90
N ASP A 123 -5.56 -25.70 12.92
CA ASP A 123 -4.89 -27.00 12.86
C ASP A 123 -3.51 -26.93 12.19
N GLY A 124 -3.04 -25.71 11.87
CA GLY A 124 -1.75 -25.47 11.20
C GLY A 124 -1.78 -25.67 9.68
N VAL A 125 -2.91 -26.10 9.13
CA VAL A 125 -3.11 -26.23 7.68
C VAL A 125 -3.22 -24.83 7.06
N VAL A 126 -2.26 -24.49 6.21
CA VAL A 126 -2.25 -23.26 5.41
C VAL A 126 -2.83 -23.61 4.05
N LYS A 127 -3.93 -22.94 3.70
CA LYS A 127 -4.62 -23.13 2.43
C LYS A 127 -4.53 -21.85 1.61
N SER A 128 -4.00 -21.92 0.39
CA SER A 128 -3.90 -20.78 -0.53
C SER A 128 -4.91 -20.93 -1.66
N MET A 129 -5.70 -19.89 -1.89
CA MET A 129 -6.78 -19.87 -2.88
C MET A 129 -6.70 -18.61 -3.74
N ILE A 130 -7.01 -18.74 -5.03
CA ILE A 130 -7.14 -17.62 -5.97
C ILE A 130 -8.61 -17.36 -6.24
N ILE A 131 -9.05 -16.12 -6.10
CA ILE A 131 -10.44 -15.72 -6.24
C ILE A 131 -10.59 -14.81 -7.44
N ASP A 132 -11.48 -15.19 -8.36
CA ASP A 132 -11.99 -14.31 -9.40
C ASP A 132 -13.07 -13.41 -8.79
N ARG A 133 -12.82 -12.11 -8.69
CA ARG A 133 -13.80 -11.17 -8.12
C ARG A 133 -14.99 -10.88 -9.04
N ARG A 134 -14.89 -11.15 -10.34
CA ARG A 134 -15.97 -10.93 -11.31
C ARG A 134 -16.97 -12.06 -11.31
N SER A 135 -16.49 -13.30 -11.29
CA SER A 135 -17.36 -14.49 -11.24
C SER A 135 -17.63 -14.98 -9.81
N GLY A 136 -16.84 -14.55 -8.82
CA GLY A 136 -16.88 -15.08 -7.45
C GLY A 136 -16.27 -16.48 -7.32
N ARG A 137 -15.72 -17.04 -8.41
CA ARG A 137 -15.13 -18.39 -8.41
C ARG A 137 -13.85 -18.40 -7.61
N GLN A 138 -13.63 -19.49 -6.90
CA GLN A 138 -12.46 -19.70 -6.06
C GLN A 138 -11.72 -20.95 -6.52
N TYR A 139 -10.41 -20.82 -6.68
CA TYR A 139 -9.52 -21.87 -7.17
C TYR A 139 -8.55 -22.22 -6.06
N ASP A 140 -8.68 -23.45 -5.56
CA ASP A 140 -7.76 -24.03 -4.59
C ASP A 140 -6.49 -24.50 -5.31
N ILE A 141 -5.34 -23.98 -4.89
CA ILE A 141 -4.06 -24.27 -5.53
C ILE A 141 -3.65 -25.74 -5.32
N ASP A 142 -3.91 -26.30 -4.13
CA ASP A 142 -3.51 -27.67 -3.80
C ASP A 142 -4.41 -28.70 -4.51
N ASP A 143 -5.70 -28.38 -4.64
CA ASP A 143 -6.66 -29.18 -5.42
C ASP A 143 -6.33 -29.14 -6.93
N ALA A 144 -5.93 -27.98 -7.45
CA ALA A 144 -5.55 -27.83 -8.86
C ALA A 144 -4.29 -28.63 -9.22
N ILE A 145 -3.31 -28.73 -8.31
CA ILE A 145 -2.13 -29.60 -8.48
C ILE A 145 -2.53 -31.07 -8.42
N SER A 146 -3.36 -31.45 -7.45
CA SER A 146 -3.83 -32.83 -7.28
C SER A 146 -4.63 -33.32 -8.49
N LYS A 147 -5.38 -32.42 -9.14
CA LYS A 147 -6.14 -32.67 -10.37
C LYS A 147 -5.30 -32.56 -11.65
N GLY A 148 -4.02 -32.19 -11.54
CA GLY A 148 -3.11 -32.03 -12.69
C GLY A 148 -3.46 -30.85 -13.61
N LEU A 149 -4.22 -29.86 -13.14
CA LEU A 149 -4.56 -28.65 -13.89
C LEU A 149 -3.36 -27.69 -13.98
N ILE A 150 -2.51 -27.71 -12.94
CA ILE A 150 -1.24 -26.99 -12.89
C ILE A 150 -0.15 -27.93 -12.36
N ASP A 151 1.08 -27.70 -12.81
CA ASP A 151 2.25 -28.44 -12.34
C ASP A 151 3.00 -27.68 -11.24
N GLN A 152 3.78 -28.42 -10.45
CA GLN A 152 4.55 -27.86 -9.34
C GLN A 152 5.50 -26.73 -9.81
N SER A 153 6.04 -26.83 -11.02
CA SER A 153 6.95 -25.83 -11.56
C SER A 153 6.28 -24.47 -11.84
N SER A 154 5.00 -24.48 -12.24
CA SER A 154 4.21 -23.26 -12.43
C SER A 154 3.86 -22.58 -11.11
N LEU A 155 3.57 -23.37 -10.07
CA LEU A 155 3.43 -22.82 -8.71
C LEU A 155 4.73 -22.20 -8.23
N ASP A 156 5.87 -22.86 -8.43
CA ASP A 156 7.18 -22.34 -8.01
C ASP A 156 7.55 -21.06 -8.75
N GLN A 157 7.26 -20.97 -10.05
CA GLN A 157 7.41 -19.75 -10.85
C GLN A 157 6.47 -18.62 -10.39
N TYR A 158 5.22 -18.93 -10.05
CA TYR A 158 4.29 -17.96 -9.46
C TYR A 158 4.77 -17.46 -8.09
N ARG A 159 5.25 -18.37 -7.22
CA ARG A 159 5.82 -18.03 -5.91
C ARG A 159 7.12 -17.22 -6.02
N ALA A 160 7.94 -17.52 -7.03
CA ALA A 160 9.15 -16.77 -7.38
C ALA A 160 8.85 -15.41 -8.05
N GLY A 161 7.59 -15.16 -8.45
CA GLY A 161 7.15 -13.93 -9.09
C GLY A 161 7.56 -13.80 -10.56
N THR A 162 7.98 -14.89 -11.21
CA THR A 162 8.22 -14.94 -12.65
C THR A 162 6.92 -15.07 -13.44
N LEU A 163 5.90 -15.73 -12.87
CA LEU A 163 4.53 -15.74 -13.38
C LEU A 163 3.69 -14.71 -12.64
N SER A 164 2.94 -13.90 -13.39
CA SER A 164 1.98 -12.96 -12.81
C SER A 164 0.74 -13.69 -12.28
N ILE A 165 0.03 -13.08 -11.31
CA ILE A 165 -1.23 -13.62 -10.78
C ILE A 165 -2.29 -13.82 -11.87
N THR A 166 -2.30 -12.96 -12.90
CA THR A 166 -3.15 -13.12 -14.08
C THR A 166 -2.82 -14.39 -14.85
N GLU A 167 -1.54 -14.57 -15.22
CA GLU A 167 -1.11 -15.76 -15.97
C GLU A 167 -1.35 -17.03 -15.17
N PHE A 168 -1.09 -17.00 -13.86
CA PHE A 168 -1.29 -18.15 -12.99
C PHE A 168 -2.79 -18.46 -12.77
N ALA A 169 -3.65 -17.45 -12.66
CA ALA A 169 -5.09 -17.64 -12.55
C ALA A 169 -5.73 -18.14 -13.87
N ASP A 170 -5.19 -17.72 -15.02
CA ASP A 170 -5.61 -18.23 -16.33
C ASP A 170 -5.29 -19.73 -16.49
N MET A 171 -4.16 -20.18 -15.91
CA MET A 171 -3.80 -21.60 -15.85
C MET A 171 -4.75 -22.40 -14.94
N LEU A 172 -5.15 -21.83 -13.79
CA LEU A 172 -6.09 -22.45 -12.86
C LEU A 172 -7.53 -22.53 -13.40
N SER A 173 -7.95 -21.53 -14.17
CA SER A 173 -9.32 -21.44 -14.72
C SER A 173 -9.54 -22.23 -16.02
N GLY A 174 -8.48 -22.82 -16.60
CA GLY A 174 -8.56 -23.66 -17.79
C GLY A 174 -8.72 -22.90 -19.11
N ASN A 175 -8.53 -21.58 -19.12
CA ASN A 175 -8.74 -20.70 -20.27
C ASN A 175 -7.54 -20.67 -21.26
N MET A 176 -6.97 -21.83 -21.61
CA MET A 176 -5.83 -21.95 -22.54
C MET A 176 -6.22 -21.87 -24.03
N SER A 177 -7.12 -20.95 -24.37
CA SER A 177 -7.45 -20.62 -25.77
C SER A 177 -7.95 -19.18 -25.87
N GLY A 178 -7.04 -18.22 -26.05
CA GLY A 178 -7.45 -16.82 -26.23
C GLY A 178 -6.38 -15.79 -26.57
N PHE A 179 -5.16 -15.88 -26.06
CA PHE A 179 -4.10 -14.92 -26.39
C PHE A 179 -2.75 -15.61 -26.59
N ARG A 180 -2.47 -15.95 -27.86
CA ARG A 180 -1.10 -16.29 -28.28
C ARG A 180 -0.23 -15.03 -28.19
N SER A 181 0.83 -15.13 -27.40
CA SER A 181 2.12 -14.44 -27.52
C SER A 181 2.13 -13.14 -28.35
N ARG A 182 2.21 -12.00 -27.66
CA ARG A 182 2.85 -10.80 -28.23
C ARG A 182 4.27 -10.69 -27.69
N SER A 183 5.14 -11.53 -28.24
CA SER A 183 6.57 -11.27 -28.33
C SER A 183 6.78 -9.96 -29.09
N SER A 184 7.29 -8.92 -28.43
CA SER A 184 7.71 -7.69 -29.11
C SER A 184 9.10 -7.90 -29.74
N SER A 185 9.13 -8.62 -30.86
CA SER A 185 10.22 -8.53 -31.83
C SER A 185 9.90 -7.39 -32.80
N PHE A 186 10.46 -6.20 -32.56
CA PHE A 186 10.47 -5.15 -33.59
C PHE A 186 11.83 -5.15 -34.29
N GLY A 187 11.87 -5.81 -35.43
CA GLY A 187 12.98 -5.75 -36.37
C GLY A 187 12.50 -6.20 -37.72
N SER A 188 12.02 -5.26 -38.55
CA SER A 188 12.28 -5.25 -39.99
C SER A 188 11.82 -3.95 -40.65
N SER A 189 12.74 -3.47 -41.47
CA SER A 189 12.77 -2.32 -42.37
C SER A 189 11.49 -2.02 -43.15
N SER A 190 11.11 -0.75 -43.18
CA SER A 190 10.44 -0.13 -44.32
C SER A 190 11.07 1.23 -44.60
N SER A 191 11.49 1.43 -45.85
CA SER A 191 12.25 2.57 -46.34
C SER A 191 11.33 3.61 -46.97
N TYR A 192 11.04 4.69 -46.26
CA TYR A 192 10.62 5.97 -46.84
C TYR A 192 11.15 7.14 -45.99
N PRO A 193 11.77 8.17 -46.58
CA PRO A 193 12.20 9.35 -45.85
C PRO A 193 11.04 10.33 -45.75
N MET A 194 10.61 10.66 -44.52
CA MET A 194 9.74 11.80 -44.24
C MET A 194 10.35 12.62 -43.10
N SER A 195 10.44 13.92 -43.35
CA SER A 195 11.08 14.96 -42.53
C SER A 195 10.44 15.12 -41.14
N PRO A 196 11.17 15.63 -40.14
CA PRO A 196 10.69 15.67 -38.76
C PRO A 196 9.69 16.81 -38.51
N ILE A 197 8.54 16.45 -37.94
CA ILE A 197 7.64 17.39 -37.25
C ILE A 197 8.17 17.57 -35.82
N PRO A 198 8.35 18.80 -35.31
CA PRO A 198 8.92 19.02 -33.99
C PRO A 198 7.95 18.56 -32.90
N SER A 199 8.30 17.46 -32.25
CA SER A 199 7.61 16.97 -31.06
C SER A 199 8.01 17.85 -29.89
N ILE A 200 7.06 18.64 -29.38
CA ILE A 200 7.21 19.31 -28.09
C ILE A 200 7.27 18.20 -27.04
N LYS A 201 8.50 17.87 -26.62
CA LYS A 201 8.72 17.05 -25.43
C LYS A 201 8.24 17.84 -24.23
N THR A 202 7.24 17.34 -23.53
CA THR A 202 7.01 17.69 -22.12
C THR A 202 8.32 17.46 -21.37
N PRO A 203 8.82 18.42 -20.57
CA PRO A 203 10.11 18.28 -19.93
C PRO A 203 10.05 17.08 -18.98
N ALA A 204 10.82 16.03 -19.30
CA ALA A 204 11.15 15.02 -18.32
C ALA A 204 11.88 15.75 -17.19
N THR A 205 11.27 15.83 -16.02
CA THR A 205 12.00 16.11 -14.78
C THR A 205 13.04 15.01 -14.64
N THR A 206 14.26 15.27 -15.12
CA THR A 206 15.41 14.39 -14.94
C THR A 206 15.70 14.37 -13.44
N TRP A 207 15.21 13.33 -12.76
CA TRP A 207 15.59 13.08 -11.38
C TRP A 207 17.11 12.88 -11.35
N THR A 208 17.79 13.66 -10.52
CA THR A 208 19.23 13.55 -10.31
C THR A 208 19.48 12.66 -9.10
N ASP A 209 20.40 11.71 -9.25
CA ASP A 209 20.81 10.86 -8.12
C ASP A 209 21.31 11.74 -6.96
N PRO A 210 20.88 11.46 -5.71
CA PRO A 210 21.26 12.27 -4.55
C PRO A 210 22.77 12.21 -4.33
N SER A 211 23.41 13.38 -4.34
CA SER A 211 24.85 13.55 -4.18
C SER A 211 25.26 13.94 -2.77
N GLU A 212 24.32 14.45 -1.97
CA GLU A 212 24.55 14.88 -0.58
C GLU A 212 23.90 13.90 0.39
N GLU A 213 24.63 13.54 1.45
CA GLU A 213 24.07 12.72 2.52
C GLU A 213 23.12 13.59 3.36
N THR A 214 21.85 13.22 3.36
CA THR A 214 20.80 13.92 4.13
C THR A 214 20.21 12.99 5.17
N GLY A 215 19.79 13.53 6.32
CA GLY A 215 19.17 12.73 7.38
C GLY A 215 17.75 12.26 7.04
N PRO A 216 17.32 11.11 7.59
CA PRO A 216 15.91 10.69 7.54
C PRO A 216 15.03 11.67 8.36
N VAL A 217 13.72 11.45 8.35
CA VAL A 217 12.82 12.13 9.29
C VAL A 217 13.22 11.77 10.73
N ALA A 218 13.74 12.75 11.46
CA ALA A 218 14.31 12.62 12.80
C ALA A 218 13.25 12.64 13.91
N GLY A 219 12.16 13.37 13.69
CA GLY A 219 11.09 13.52 14.67
C GLY A 219 9.83 14.14 14.07
N ILE A 220 8.88 14.45 14.94
CA ILE A 220 7.62 15.06 14.58
C ILE A 220 7.57 16.47 15.17
N LEU A 221 7.20 17.47 14.37
CA LEU A 221 6.82 18.77 14.90
C LEU A 221 5.30 18.79 15.05
N ASP A 222 4.81 18.92 16.28
CA ASP A 222 3.41 19.24 16.53
C ASP A 222 3.18 20.73 16.23
N THR A 223 2.44 21.02 15.16
CA THR A 223 2.18 22.41 14.74
C THR A 223 1.20 23.14 15.64
N ASP A 224 0.46 22.41 16.48
CA ASP A 224 -0.52 23.01 17.39
C ASP A 224 0.19 23.56 18.64
N THR A 225 1.19 22.83 19.16
CA THR A 225 1.98 23.19 20.34
C THR A 225 3.35 23.79 20.03
N LEU A 226 3.81 23.66 18.78
CA LEU A 226 5.17 23.98 18.32
C LEU A 226 6.26 23.15 19.02
N GLU A 227 5.89 22.00 19.60
CA GLU A 227 6.84 21.08 20.22
C GLU A 227 7.41 20.11 19.19
N LYS A 228 8.74 19.92 19.24
CA LYS A 228 9.39 18.78 18.58
C LYS A 228 9.37 17.59 19.52
N VAL A 229 8.87 16.45 19.03
CA VAL A 229 8.73 15.22 19.81
C VAL A 229 9.30 14.03 19.06
N SER A 230 9.65 12.98 19.80
CA SER A 230 10.06 11.71 19.20
C SER A 230 8.90 11.06 18.45
N VAL A 231 9.22 10.16 17.50
CA VAL A 231 8.18 9.42 16.78
C VAL A 231 7.34 8.56 17.73
N THR A 232 7.96 7.97 18.75
CA THR A 232 7.28 7.16 19.77
C THR A 232 6.33 7.99 20.61
N GLU A 233 6.78 9.15 21.07
CA GLU A 233 5.92 10.09 21.79
C GLU A 233 4.76 10.60 20.93
N ALA A 234 5.00 10.88 19.65
CA ALA A 234 3.95 11.27 18.71
C ALA A 234 2.90 10.17 18.50
N MET A 235 3.28 8.89 18.55
CA MET A 235 2.33 7.77 18.55
C MET A 235 1.50 7.74 19.83
N HIS A 236 2.13 7.94 21.00
CA HIS A 236 1.41 7.98 22.28
C HIS A 236 0.43 9.15 22.37
N ARG A 237 0.78 10.30 21.77
CA ARG A 237 -0.08 11.48 21.64
C ARG A 237 -1.13 11.35 20.52
N ASN A 238 -1.17 10.25 19.77
CA ASN A 238 -2.03 10.03 18.60
C ASN A 238 -1.87 11.07 17.47
N LEU A 239 -0.75 11.78 17.41
CA LEU A 239 -0.40 12.67 16.30
C LEU A 239 -0.07 11.85 15.04
N VAL A 240 0.54 10.67 15.24
CA VAL A 240 0.93 9.72 14.22
C VAL A 240 0.30 8.36 14.52
N ASP A 241 -0.24 7.68 13.50
CA ASP A 241 -0.74 6.32 13.68
C ASP A 241 0.39 5.29 13.83
N ASN A 242 0.12 4.18 14.51
CA ASN A 242 1.12 3.16 14.80
C ASN A 242 1.83 2.59 13.57
N ILE A 243 1.16 2.50 12.42
CA ILE A 243 1.77 1.97 11.19
C ILE A 243 2.75 3.01 10.66
N THR A 244 2.32 4.26 10.51
CA THR A 244 3.20 5.36 10.07
C THR A 244 4.39 5.53 11.01
N GLY A 245 4.17 5.53 12.33
CA GLY A 245 5.23 5.65 13.32
C GLY A 245 6.24 4.51 13.24
N GLN A 246 5.78 3.26 13.09
CA GLN A 246 6.69 2.13 12.83
C GLN A 246 7.54 2.35 11.57
N ARG A 247 6.94 2.80 10.45
CA ARG A 247 7.67 3.02 9.19
C ARG A 247 8.69 4.15 9.30
N LEU A 248 8.42 5.20 10.07
CA LEU A 248 9.38 6.27 10.35
C LEU A 248 10.54 5.76 11.21
N LEU A 249 10.27 4.96 12.25
CA LEU A 249 11.31 4.33 13.07
C LEU A 249 12.16 3.34 12.27
N GLU A 250 11.56 2.56 11.38
CA GLU A 250 12.29 1.71 10.43
C GLU A 250 13.22 2.54 9.54
N ALA A 251 12.76 3.68 9.02
CA ALA A 251 13.58 4.55 8.18
C ALA A 251 14.80 5.11 8.93
N GLN A 252 14.66 5.46 10.21
CA GLN A 252 15.78 5.85 11.06
C GLN A 252 16.75 4.68 11.29
N ALA A 253 16.21 3.52 11.67
CA ALA A 253 17.01 2.33 11.96
C ALA A 253 17.82 1.85 10.75
N CYS A 254 17.27 1.94 9.52
CA CYS A 254 17.98 1.51 8.31
C CYS A 254 18.97 2.54 7.73
N THR A 255 19.11 3.72 8.34
CA THR A 255 20.02 4.80 7.87
C THR A 255 21.06 5.25 8.90
N GLY A 256 21.04 4.70 10.11
CA GLY A 256 22.05 4.99 11.12
C GLY A 256 21.68 4.61 12.55
N GLY A 257 20.40 4.46 12.84
CA GLY A 257 19.90 4.23 14.20
C GLY A 257 18.76 5.17 14.55
N ILE A 258 18.15 4.95 15.70
CA ILE A 258 17.02 5.76 16.18
C ILE A 258 17.54 7.13 16.62
N ILE A 259 16.89 8.18 16.14
CA ILE A 259 17.32 9.56 16.40
C ILE A 259 16.57 10.10 17.61
N ASP A 260 17.30 10.69 18.55
CA ASP A 260 16.72 11.60 19.52
C ASP A 260 16.57 13.00 18.89
N PRO A 261 15.36 13.51 18.66
CA PRO A 261 15.15 14.80 18.00
C PRO A 261 15.63 16.00 18.83
N ASN A 262 15.90 15.83 20.14
CA ASN A 262 16.39 16.90 21.00
C ASN A 262 17.89 17.10 20.86
N THR A 263 18.64 16.00 20.77
CA THR A 263 20.11 16.00 20.74
C THR A 263 20.69 15.76 19.35
N GLY A 264 19.91 15.14 18.46
CA GLY A 264 20.38 14.65 17.15
C GLY A 264 21.22 13.38 17.22
N GLU A 265 21.47 12.84 18.42
CA GLU A 265 22.22 11.61 18.61
C GLU A 265 21.47 10.40 18.05
N LYS A 266 22.23 9.46 17.48
CA LYS A 266 21.71 8.21 16.91
C LYS A 266 22.05 7.05 17.84
N PHE A 267 21.06 6.22 18.13
CA PHE A 267 21.20 5.07 19.03
C PHE A 267 20.91 3.76 18.31
N SER A 268 21.52 2.68 18.80
CA SER A 268 21.06 1.33 18.47
C SER A 268 19.62 1.14 18.96
N VAL A 269 18.86 0.22 18.37
CA VAL A 269 17.47 -0.02 18.81
C VAL A 269 17.39 -0.41 20.29
N ALA A 270 18.38 -1.16 20.78
CA ALA A 270 18.48 -1.55 22.19
C ALA A 270 18.74 -0.35 23.11
N ASP A 271 19.68 0.53 22.74
CA ASP A 271 19.99 1.72 23.54
C ASP A 271 18.84 2.74 23.50
N ALA A 272 18.18 2.87 22.34
CA ALA A 272 17.01 3.71 22.16
C ALA A 272 15.85 3.24 23.05
N MET A 273 15.65 1.93 23.20
CA MET A 273 14.67 1.37 24.14
C MET A 273 15.00 1.74 25.59
N ASN A 274 16.27 1.61 25.99
CA ASN A 274 16.71 1.97 27.34
C ASN A 274 16.54 3.47 27.65
N LYS A 275 16.64 4.32 26.62
CA LYS A 275 16.39 5.77 26.70
C LYS A 275 14.91 6.16 26.54
N GLY A 276 14.01 5.21 26.32
CA GLY A 276 12.57 5.48 26.12
C GLY A 276 12.22 6.09 24.77
N LEU A 277 13.15 6.09 23.79
CA LEU A 277 12.90 6.56 22.43
C LEU A 277 12.13 5.53 21.59
N VAL A 278 12.11 4.26 22.01
CA VAL A 278 11.40 3.16 21.35
C VAL A 278 10.72 2.27 22.39
N ASP A 279 9.45 1.96 22.17
CA ASP A 279 8.72 1.00 23.00
C ASP A 279 9.25 -0.44 22.82
N LYS A 280 9.22 -1.22 23.90
CA LYS A 280 9.65 -2.64 23.88
C LYS A 280 8.96 -3.46 22.77
N ILE A 281 7.68 -3.19 22.51
CA ILE A 281 6.88 -3.89 21.47
C ILE A 281 7.40 -3.56 20.05
N MET A 282 8.02 -2.39 19.88
CA MET A 282 8.50 -1.90 18.59
C MET A 282 9.90 -2.43 18.24
N VAL A 283 10.69 -2.82 19.24
CA VAL A 283 12.06 -3.34 19.05
C VAL A 283 12.10 -4.49 18.04
N ASP A 284 11.27 -5.52 18.23
CA ASP A 284 11.24 -6.68 17.33
C ASP A 284 10.77 -6.31 15.92
N ARG A 285 9.88 -5.33 15.82
CA ARG A 285 9.28 -4.88 14.55
C ARG A 285 10.27 -4.12 13.67
N ILE A 286 11.22 -3.40 14.27
CA ILE A 286 12.19 -2.56 13.54
C ILE A 286 13.59 -3.17 13.48
N ASN A 287 13.82 -4.34 14.10
CA ASN A 287 15.11 -5.02 14.12
C ASN A 287 15.62 -5.36 12.71
N LEU A 288 14.73 -5.71 11.78
CA LEU A 288 15.11 -5.95 10.37
C LEU A 288 15.65 -4.68 9.70
N ALA A 289 15.11 -3.51 10.05
CA ALA A 289 15.61 -2.24 9.53
C ALA A 289 17.00 -1.92 10.11
N GLN A 290 17.25 -2.21 11.39
CA GLN A 290 18.57 -2.06 11.97
C GLN A 290 19.62 -2.96 11.28
N LYS A 291 19.26 -4.20 10.94
CA LYS A 291 20.13 -5.09 10.15
C LYS A 291 20.41 -4.56 8.74
N ALA A 292 19.47 -3.84 8.14
CA ALA A 292 19.69 -3.17 6.85
C ALA A 292 20.77 -2.08 6.91
N PHE A 293 21.03 -1.52 8.10
CA PHE A 293 22.15 -0.61 8.34
C PHE A 293 23.43 -1.34 8.76
N GLN A 294 23.35 -2.25 9.74
CA GLN A 294 24.52 -2.92 10.34
C GLN A 294 25.08 -4.07 9.49
N GLY A 295 24.31 -4.53 8.50
CA GLY A 295 24.55 -5.72 7.69
C GLY A 295 23.83 -6.95 8.22
N PHE A 296 23.29 -7.75 7.30
CA PHE A 296 22.74 -9.07 7.62
C PHE A 296 23.90 -10.06 7.72
N GLU A 297 24.21 -10.50 8.93
CA GLU A 297 25.29 -11.48 9.17
C GLU A 297 24.81 -12.89 8.81
N ASP A 298 25.55 -13.56 7.93
CA ASP A 298 25.37 -14.99 7.66
C ASP A 298 25.87 -15.79 8.87
N PRO A 299 25.03 -16.58 9.55
CA PRO A 299 25.42 -17.33 10.75
C PRO A 299 26.58 -18.30 10.51
N ARG A 300 26.74 -18.80 9.28
CA ARG A 300 27.76 -19.78 8.91
C ARG A 300 29.08 -19.12 8.53
N THR A 301 29.03 -18.11 7.67
CA THR A 301 30.25 -17.48 7.13
C THR A 301 30.71 -16.28 7.92
N LYS A 302 29.87 -15.75 8.82
CA LYS A 302 30.08 -14.49 9.55
C LYS A 302 30.27 -13.26 8.66
N SER A 303 30.05 -13.42 7.35
CA SER A 303 30.06 -12.33 6.39
C SER A 303 28.76 -11.53 6.51
N LYS A 304 28.88 -10.21 6.40
CA LYS A 304 27.75 -9.30 6.40
C LYS A 304 27.33 -8.99 4.97
N MET A 305 26.03 -8.96 4.72
CA MET A 305 25.47 -8.54 3.44
C MET A 305 24.62 -7.27 3.58
N SER A 306 24.63 -6.45 2.53
CA SER A 306 23.79 -5.25 2.45
C SER A 306 22.31 -5.60 2.33
N ALA A 307 21.44 -4.60 2.52
CA ALA A 307 20.00 -4.77 2.31
C ALA A 307 19.66 -5.24 0.89
N ALA A 308 20.38 -4.74 -0.13
CA ALA A 308 20.19 -5.13 -1.53
C ALA A 308 20.57 -6.61 -1.76
N GLN A 309 21.69 -7.05 -1.19
CA GLN A 309 22.13 -8.44 -1.27
C GLN A 309 21.19 -9.38 -0.48
N ALA A 310 20.73 -8.95 0.70
CA ALA A 310 19.75 -9.69 1.49
C ALA A 310 18.42 -9.84 0.75
N LEU A 311 17.97 -8.79 0.06
CA LEU A 311 16.78 -8.81 -0.78
C LEU A 311 16.94 -9.81 -1.94
N LYS A 312 18.07 -9.74 -2.66
CA LYS A 312 18.39 -10.64 -3.78
C LYS A 312 18.48 -12.11 -3.37
N LYS A 313 18.97 -12.38 -2.15
CA LYS A 313 19.12 -13.72 -1.59
C LYS A 313 17.88 -14.22 -0.83
N GLY A 314 16.81 -13.41 -0.72
CA GLY A 314 15.57 -13.78 -0.02
C GLY A 314 15.63 -13.72 1.51
N TRP A 315 16.65 -13.10 2.10
CA TRP A 315 16.78 -12.89 3.55
C TRP A 315 15.93 -11.70 4.04
N LEU A 316 15.56 -10.82 3.12
CA LEU A 316 14.71 -9.67 3.35
C LEU A 316 13.54 -9.71 2.37
N TYR A 317 12.31 -9.68 2.88
CA TYR A 317 11.12 -9.71 2.05
C TYR A 317 10.98 -8.43 1.22
N TYR A 318 10.40 -8.58 0.02
CA TYR A 318 10.38 -7.54 -1.00
C TYR A 318 9.87 -6.19 -0.50
N GLU A 319 8.75 -6.18 0.22
CA GLU A 319 8.12 -4.94 0.66
C GLU A 319 9.00 -4.13 1.63
N ALA A 320 9.65 -4.77 2.61
CA ALA A 320 10.58 -4.06 3.50
C ALA A 320 11.88 -3.73 2.80
N GLY A 321 12.44 -4.65 2.01
CA GLY A 321 13.67 -4.41 1.29
C GLY A 321 13.56 -3.22 0.35
N GLN A 322 12.47 -3.13 -0.40
CA GLN A 322 12.21 -1.97 -1.24
C GLN A 322 12.15 -0.68 -0.42
N ARG A 323 11.37 -0.63 0.67
CA ARG A 323 11.27 0.58 1.51
C ARG A 323 12.63 1.00 2.10
N PHE A 324 13.42 0.06 2.60
CA PHE A 324 14.73 0.38 3.19
C PHE A 324 15.69 0.92 2.12
N LEU A 325 15.69 0.33 0.92
CA LEU A 325 16.52 0.82 -0.19
C LEU A 325 16.05 2.19 -0.69
N GLU A 326 14.75 2.44 -0.77
CA GLU A 326 14.18 3.74 -1.11
C GLU A 326 14.63 4.81 -0.10
N VAL A 327 14.53 4.51 1.20
CA VAL A 327 14.96 5.42 2.27
C VAL A 327 16.47 5.67 2.17
N GLN A 328 17.30 4.62 2.09
CA GLN A 328 18.76 4.75 1.99
C GLN A 328 19.15 5.62 0.79
N TYR A 329 18.62 5.30 -0.39
CA TYR A 329 18.84 6.07 -1.62
C TYR A 329 18.47 7.54 -1.43
N LEU A 330 17.27 7.85 -0.93
CA LEU A 330 16.82 9.22 -0.69
C LEU A 330 17.70 10.00 0.31
N THR A 331 18.35 9.29 1.24
CA THR A 331 19.27 9.87 2.24
C THR A 331 20.73 9.97 1.77
N GLY A 332 21.02 9.72 0.49
CA GLY A 332 22.36 9.94 -0.09
C GLY A 332 23.01 8.71 -0.72
N GLY A 333 22.30 7.58 -0.82
CA GLY A 333 22.79 6.37 -1.49
C GLY A 333 22.67 5.11 -0.64
N LEU A 334 23.07 3.97 -1.20
CA LEU A 334 22.93 2.67 -0.53
C LEU A 334 23.95 2.48 0.58
N ILE A 335 23.61 1.61 1.53
CA ILE A 335 24.50 1.25 2.63
C ILE A 335 25.05 -0.14 2.39
N GLU A 336 26.38 -0.26 2.37
CA GLU A 336 27.10 -1.53 2.29
C GLU A 336 27.90 -1.74 3.58
N PRO A 337 27.84 -2.92 4.23
CA PRO A 337 28.48 -3.14 5.54
C PRO A 337 29.99 -2.97 5.55
N ASP A 338 30.64 -3.25 4.41
CA ASP A 338 32.10 -3.24 4.27
C ASP A 338 32.63 -1.92 3.67
N VAL A 339 31.75 -0.95 3.42
CA VAL A 339 32.11 0.34 2.82
C VAL A 339 31.80 1.47 3.80
N SER A 340 32.80 2.30 4.10
CA SER A 340 32.58 3.53 4.84
C SER A 340 31.88 4.56 3.95
N GLY A 341 30.66 4.93 4.30
CA GLY A 341 29.86 5.95 3.59
C GLY A 341 28.75 5.37 2.73
N ARG A 342 28.21 6.19 1.82
CA ARG A 342 27.11 5.83 0.91
C ARG A 342 27.66 5.34 -0.43
N VAL A 343 26.99 4.36 -1.02
CA VAL A 343 27.34 3.78 -2.33
C VAL A 343 26.31 4.22 -3.37
N SER A 344 26.79 4.75 -4.49
CA SER A 344 25.92 5.14 -5.61
C SER A 344 25.22 3.92 -6.23
N LEU A 345 24.07 4.12 -6.88
CA LEU A 345 23.37 3.04 -7.57
C LEU A 345 24.25 2.43 -8.68
N ASP A 346 25.00 3.26 -9.40
CA ASP A 346 25.86 2.81 -10.49
C ASP A 346 27.01 1.94 -9.97
N ASP A 347 27.62 2.31 -8.84
CA ASP A 347 28.70 1.51 -8.26
C ASP A 347 28.17 0.21 -7.65
N ALA A 348 26.98 0.24 -7.03
CA ALA A 348 26.31 -0.97 -6.55
C ALA A 348 25.98 -1.95 -7.69
N VAL A 349 25.55 -1.42 -8.85
CA VAL A 349 25.31 -2.24 -10.05
C VAL A 349 26.63 -2.78 -10.63
N LYS A 350 27.68 -1.97 -10.73
CA LYS A 350 29.01 -2.42 -11.20
C LYS A 350 29.60 -3.51 -10.29
N LYS A 351 29.42 -3.41 -8.98
CA LYS A 351 29.83 -4.43 -8.00
C LYS A 351 28.92 -5.67 -8.01
N GLY A 352 27.77 -5.62 -8.67
CA GLY A 352 26.77 -6.69 -8.70
C GLY A 352 26.01 -6.91 -7.39
N THR A 353 26.11 -5.96 -6.44
CA THR A 353 25.38 -5.98 -5.16
C THR A 353 23.92 -5.58 -5.32
N LEU A 354 23.62 -4.76 -6.34
CA LEU A 354 22.28 -4.38 -6.79
C LEU A 354 22.07 -4.78 -8.26
N ASP A 355 20.85 -5.19 -8.62
CA ASP A 355 20.48 -5.42 -10.01
C ASP A 355 20.03 -4.13 -10.73
N ALA A 356 20.25 -4.06 -12.04
CA ALA A 356 19.93 -2.88 -12.84
C ALA A 356 18.44 -2.51 -12.81
N ARG A 357 17.54 -3.49 -12.67
CA ARG A 357 16.09 -3.25 -12.61
C ARG A 357 15.70 -2.59 -11.29
N THR A 358 16.23 -3.06 -10.16
CA THR A 358 16.02 -2.41 -8.86
C THR A 358 16.65 -1.02 -8.82
N ALA A 359 17.84 -0.82 -9.42
CA ALA A 359 18.44 0.51 -9.56
C ALA A 359 17.53 1.47 -10.34
N GLN A 360 16.97 1.03 -11.47
CA GLN A 360 16.02 1.84 -12.24
C GLN A 360 14.76 2.17 -11.43
N LYS A 361 14.26 1.21 -10.64
CA LYS A 361 13.09 1.41 -9.78
C LYS A 361 13.35 2.44 -8.67
N LEU A 362 14.55 2.44 -8.09
CA LEU A 362 14.96 3.44 -7.09
C LEU A 362 15.11 4.85 -7.70
N ARG A 363 15.43 4.97 -8.98
CA ARG A 363 15.45 6.27 -9.66
C ARG A 363 14.06 6.81 -10.00
N ASP A 364 13.07 5.94 -10.14
CA ASP A 364 11.67 6.33 -10.35
C ASP A 364 11.01 6.73 -9.02
N VAL A 365 11.47 7.85 -8.46
CA VAL A 365 10.95 8.40 -7.21
C VAL A 365 9.47 8.77 -7.30
N SER A 366 8.98 9.09 -8.51
CA SER A 366 7.56 9.37 -8.75
C SER A 366 6.66 8.14 -8.58
N GLY A 367 7.21 6.96 -8.83
CA GLY A 367 6.54 5.67 -8.66
C GLY A 367 6.60 5.08 -7.24
N TYR A 368 7.18 5.81 -6.28
CA TYR A 368 7.30 5.32 -4.90
C TYR A 368 5.93 5.11 -4.24
N SER A 369 5.80 4.00 -3.52
CA SER A 369 4.53 3.63 -2.89
C SER A 369 4.15 4.60 -1.77
N LYS A 370 2.87 4.96 -1.71
CA LYS A 370 2.32 5.85 -0.67
C LYS A 370 1.89 5.06 0.56
N TYR A 371 2.86 4.58 1.33
CA TYR A 371 2.63 3.69 2.48
C TYR A 371 2.55 4.40 3.85
N LEU A 372 2.77 5.71 3.90
CA LEU A 372 2.63 6.51 5.12
C LEU A 372 1.30 7.27 5.13
N THR A 373 0.78 7.56 6.31
CA THR A 373 -0.31 8.51 6.49
C THR A 373 0.29 9.84 6.96
N CYS A 374 0.12 10.92 6.19
CA CYS A 374 0.63 12.24 6.55
C CYS A 374 0.04 12.70 7.89
N PRO A 375 0.84 12.97 8.94
CA PRO A 375 0.32 13.36 10.24
C PRO A 375 -0.49 14.67 10.22
N LYS A 376 -0.11 15.63 9.37
CA LYS A 376 -0.82 16.91 9.19
C LYS A 376 -2.08 16.84 8.32
N THR A 377 -2.04 16.10 7.22
CA THR A 377 -3.14 16.11 6.21
C THR A 377 -4.00 14.84 6.19
N LYS A 378 -3.58 13.80 6.91
CA LYS A 378 -4.16 12.45 6.96
C LYS A 378 -4.26 11.72 5.61
N LEU A 379 -3.65 12.26 4.54
CA LEU A 379 -3.56 11.62 3.22
C LEU A 379 -2.43 10.60 3.15
N LYS A 380 -2.56 9.63 2.24
CA LYS A 380 -1.48 8.70 1.93
C LYS A 380 -0.36 9.39 1.17
N ILE A 381 0.87 9.22 1.65
CA ILE A 381 2.09 9.83 1.09
C ILE A 381 3.23 8.82 1.03
N SER A 382 4.16 9.03 0.10
CA SER A 382 5.42 8.27 0.04
C SER A 382 6.39 8.78 1.12
N TYR A 383 7.50 8.07 1.33
CA TYR A 383 8.55 8.58 2.22
C TYR A 383 9.25 9.81 1.65
N LYS A 384 9.37 9.91 0.31
CA LYS A 384 9.85 11.13 -0.36
C LYS A 384 8.96 12.32 -0.05
N ASP A 385 7.65 12.15 -0.21
CA ASP A 385 6.67 13.20 0.13
C ASP A 385 6.78 13.61 1.60
N ALA A 386 7.02 12.66 2.51
CA ALA A 386 7.23 12.96 3.92
C ALA A 386 8.50 13.80 4.11
N MET A 387 9.61 13.44 3.46
CA MET A 387 10.84 14.23 3.51
C MET A 387 10.66 15.65 2.98
N ASP A 388 9.99 15.82 1.85
CA ASP A 388 9.76 17.13 1.21
C ASP A 388 8.85 18.04 2.05
N ARG A 389 7.93 17.44 2.81
CA ARG A 389 7.01 18.16 3.70
C ARG A 389 7.59 18.41 5.08
N SER A 390 8.72 17.81 5.41
CA SER A 390 9.39 18.05 6.67
C SER A 390 10.17 19.35 6.63
N MET A 391 10.10 20.11 7.71
CA MET A 391 11.00 21.22 7.96
C MET A 391 12.37 20.72 8.38
N ILE A 392 13.40 21.51 8.11
CA ILE A 392 14.76 21.26 8.58
C ILE A 392 15.04 22.26 9.70
N GLU A 393 15.36 21.77 10.90
CA GLU A 393 15.68 22.61 12.04
C GLU A 393 17.04 23.30 11.83
N GLU A 394 17.06 24.62 11.98
CA GLU A 394 18.28 25.42 11.87
C GLU A 394 19.26 25.04 13.00
N GLY A 395 20.54 24.85 12.65
CA GLY A 395 21.59 24.46 13.59
C GLY A 395 21.80 22.95 13.69
N SER A 396 20.74 22.17 13.98
CA SER A 396 20.86 20.70 14.09
C SER A 396 20.81 19.99 12.73
N GLY A 397 20.19 20.59 11.72
CA GLY A 397 19.94 19.98 10.42
C GLY A 397 18.93 18.84 10.45
N LEU A 398 18.24 18.64 11.58
CA LEU A 398 17.28 17.55 11.75
C LEU A 398 16.00 17.82 11.00
N ARG A 399 15.49 16.78 10.35
CA ARG A 399 14.26 16.83 9.57
C ARG A 399 13.06 16.47 10.45
N LEU A 400 12.13 17.40 10.63
CA LEU A 400 10.93 17.21 11.46
C LEU A 400 9.69 17.17 10.58
N LEU A 401 8.92 16.09 10.64
CA LEU A 401 7.67 15.96 9.91
C LEU A 401 6.54 16.63 10.70
N GLU A 402 5.84 17.56 10.05
CA GLU A 402 4.75 18.28 10.68
C GLU A 402 3.54 17.36 10.94
N ALA A 403 2.96 17.49 12.13
CA ALA A 403 1.72 16.87 12.56
C ALA A 403 0.78 17.91 13.14
N SER A 404 -0.52 17.64 13.02
CA SER A 404 -1.56 18.42 13.69
C SER A 404 -2.65 17.48 14.19
N SER A 405 -3.25 17.85 15.33
CA SER A 405 -4.38 17.15 15.93
C SER A 405 -5.63 17.24 15.05
N GLN A 406 -5.77 18.34 14.31
CA GLN A 406 -6.83 18.53 13.32
C GLN A 406 -6.26 18.47 11.91
N SER A 407 -6.91 17.72 11.02
CA SER A 407 -6.51 17.68 9.62
C SER A 407 -6.59 19.09 9.02
N SER A 408 -5.47 19.60 8.49
CA SER A 408 -5.46 20.91 7.80
C SER A 408 -6.28 20.93 6.50
N LYS A 409 -6.76 19.75 6.05
CA LYS A 409 -7.71 19.60 4.93
C LYS A 409 -9.16 19.42 5.39
N GLY A 410 -9.45 19.59 6.68
CA GLY A 410 -10.76 19.36 7.29
C GLY A 410 -11.06 17.88 7.56
N LEU A 411 -12.10 17.62 8.33
CA LEU A 411 -12.68 16.28 8.50
C LEU A 411 -13.20 15.80 7.15
N TYR A 412 -12.72 14.66 6.67
CA TYR A 412 -13.36 13.96 5.58
C TYR A 412 -14.72 13.44 6.09
N SER A 413 -15.77 14.23 5.87
CA SER A 413 -17.15 13.78 6.00
C SER A 413 -17.53 13.09 4.70
N PRO A 414 -17.95 11.81 4.73
CA PRO A 414 -18.49 11.13 3.54
C PRO A 414 -19.81 11.75 3.04
N TYR A 415 -20.36 12.76 3.72
CA TYR A 415 -21.64 13.41 3.39
C TYR A 415 -21.54 14.90 3.06
N SER A 416 -20.36 15.52 3.07
CA SER A 416 -20.25 16.96 2.80
C SER A 416 -19.90 17.23 1.34
N ILE A 417 -20.92 17.26 0.49
CA ILE A 417 -20.84 17.94 -0.80
C ILE A 417 -21.12 19.42 -0.52
N SER A 418 -20.08 20.25 -0.53
CA SER A 418 -20.24 21.68 -0.81
C SER A 418 -19.06 22.15 -1.66
N GLY A 419 -19.41 22.68 -2.83
CA GLY A 419 -18.50 23.16 -3.85
C GLY A 419 -17.76 24.43 -3.46
N SER A 420 -16.73 24.69 -4.24
CA SER A 420 -15.81 25.82 -4.19
C SER A 420 -16.48 27.19 -4.41
N GLY A 421 -16.09 28.15 -3.59
CA GLY A 421 -16.36 29.60 -3.71
C GLY A 421 -16.35 30.18 -2.29
N SER A 422 -15.51 31.11 -1.87
CA SER A 422 -14.80 32.17 -2.58
C SER A 422 -13.72 32.74 -1.65
N THR A 423 -12.68 33.27 -2.27
CA THR A 423 -11.66 34.20 -1.77
C THR A 423 -11.99 35.00 -0.50
N SER A 424 -11.08 35.02 0.49
CA SER A 424 -10.92 36.20 1.34
C SER A 424 -9.42 36.49 1.53
N GLY A 425 -8.90 37.33 0.65
CA GLY A 425 -7.60 37.95 0.83
C GLY A 425 -7.67 38.98 1.96
N SER A 426 -6.68 38.91 2.84
CA SER A 426 -6.40 39.88 3.88
C SER A 426 -6.06 41.23 3.25
N ARG A 427 -6.79 42.29 3.61
CA ARG A 427 -6.28 43.66 3.48
C ARG A 427 -6.56 44.46 4.73
N SER A 428 -5.47 44.85 5.36
CA SER A 428 -5.32 45.84 6.42
C SER A 428 -5.70 47.25 5.93
N GLY A 429 -6.23 48.08 6.82
CA GLY A 429 -6.47 49.50 6.53
C GLY A 429 -7.49 50.16 7.43
N SER A 430 -7.04 50.57 8.62
CA SER A 430 -7.72 51.49 9.52
C SER A 430 -7.96 52.85 8.85
N ARG A 431 -9.18 53.42 8.98
CA ARG A 431 -9.38 54.85 9.26
C ARG A 431 -10.83 55.21 9.59
N THR A 432 -10.93 55.81 10.76
CA THR A 432 -11.94 56.74 11.30
C THR A 432 -12.73 57.55 10.27
N GLY A 433 -14.04 57.72 10.50
CA GLY A 433 -14.84 58.70 9.75
C GLY A 433 -16.31 58.71 10.17
N SER A 434 -16.61 59.36 11.28
CA SER A 434 -17.96 59.74 11.70
C SER A 434 -18.64 60.59 10.62
N ARG A 435 -19.87 60.25 10.21
CA ARG A 435 -20.90 61.27 9.91
C ARG A 435 -22.32 60.72 9.79
N SER A 436 -23.19 61.56 10.32
CA SER A 436 -24.62 61.51 10.56
C SER A 436 -25.54 61.57 9.33
N GLY A 437 -26.78 61.09 9.53
CA GLY A 437 -27.99 61.50 8.80
C GLY A 437 -28.34 60.61 7.61
N SER A 438 -29.59 60.37 7.24
CA SER A 438 -30.90 60.80 7.71
C SER A 438 -31.94 59.93 7.00
N ARG A 439 -33.03 59.65 7.72
CA ARG A 439 -34.41 59.31 7.29
C ARG A 439 -34.76 59.12 5.80
N ARG A 440 -35.62 58.11 5.66
CA ARG A 440 -36.87 58.01 4.85
C ARG A 440 -36.76 57.78 3.35
N GLY A 441 -37.49 56.74 2.95
CA GLY A 441 -37.96 56.37 1.63
C GLY A 441 -38.70 55.06 1.81
#